data_AF-A0A2V8EL24-F1
#
_entry.id   AF-A0A2V8EL24-F1
#
_cell.length_a   1.000
_cell.length_b   1.000
_cell.length_c   1.000
_cell.angle_alpha   90.00
_cell.angle_beta   90.00
_cell.angle_gamma   90.00
#
_symmetry.space_group_name_H-M   'P 1'
#
loop_
_entity.id
_entity.type
_entity.pdbx_description
1 polymer ?
#
loop_
_entity_poly.entity_id
_entity_poly.type
_entity_poly.pdbx_seq_one_letter_code
_entity_poly.pdbx_strand_id
1 'polypeptide(L)'
;MCDASGASDGAAPASVTGLSYDRLRPYRDDLTRALNRKIQSGVESPQAFAAYARSLQIAPPAGALLYAADILTAFVRDVLLTGNGTLLMNNTFVEWAAIQALRRAQPRIVVTRYGVRDKLKPFSSMVLFSQPRAADRVPVAPDPAGSFVDVEQLSYYVWLNAEKNPAYRTKTLYLFLAEGVDEMLAVQPEASAAAGAKPSPARLSDVHATMAEWLGVSIPNRSGRPIAAILG
;
A
#
# COMPACT_ATOMS: atom_id res chain seq x y z
N MET A 1 -6.72 -6.43 -14.27
CA MET A 1 -7.28 -7.74 -13.89
C MET A 1 -6.43 -8.74 -14.65
N CYS A 2 -5.57 -9.47 -13.95
CA CYS A 2 -4.58 -10.35 -14.59
C CYS A 2 -5.02 -11.79 -14.32
N ASP A 3 -5.41 -12.50 -15.37
CA ASP A 3 -5.67 -13.93 -15.31
C ASP A 3 -4.33 -14.67 -15.43
N ALA A 4 -4.04 -15.53 -14.46
CA ALA A 4 -2.91 -16.44 -14.50
C ALA A 4 -3.45 -17.86 -14.73
N SER A 5 -3.45 -18.31 -15.98
CA SER A 5 -3.65 -19.71 -16.33
C SER A 5 -2.32 -20.33 -16.77
N GLY A 6 -1.86 -21.34 -16.03
CA GLY A 6 -0.71 -22.17 -16.41
C GLY A 6 -0.14 -22.92 -15.21
N ALA A 7 -0.62 -24.13 -14.97
CA ALA A 7 -0.04 -25.06 -14.01
C ALA A 7 1.16 -25.78 -14.63
N SER A 8 2.32 -25.71 -13.97
CA SER A 8 3.41 -26.67 -14.11
C SER A 8 4.11 -26.82 -12.76
N ASP A 9 4.21 -28.05 -12.26
CA ASP A 9 4.93 -28.39 -11.03
C ASP A 9 6.43 -28.09 -11.19
N GLY A 10 6.92 -27.17 -10.37
CA GLY A 10 8.28 -26.64 -10.33
C GLY A 10 8.21 -25.27 -9.67
N ALA A 11 8.83 -25.11 -8.50
CA ALA A 11 8.87 -23.91 -7.65
C ALA A 11 7.91 -22.78 -8.06
N ALA A 12 6.74 -22.71 -7.39
CA ALA A 12 5.65 -21.78 -7.74
C ALA A 12 6.21 -20.42 -8.19
N PRO A 13 5.89 -19.97 -9.43
CA PRO A 13 6.41 -18.71 -9.93
C PRO A 13 6.07 -17.61 -8.93
N ALA A 14 7.03 -16.74 -8.63
CA ALA A 14 6.86 -15.65 -7.68
C ALA A 14 5.62 -14.83 -8.07
N SER A 15 4.49 -15.11 -7.42
CA SER A 15 3.21 -14.55 -7.80
C SER A 15 3.18 -13.10 -7.36
N VAL A 16 2.97 -12.18 -8.30
CA VAL A 16 2.67 -10.78 -7.99
C VAL A 16 1.51 -10.75 -7.01
N THR A 17 1.75 -10.16 -5.84
CA THR A 17 0.71 -9.94 -4.82
C THR A 17 0.48 -8.46 -4.61
N GLY A 18 -0.66 -8.12 -4.04
CA GLY A 18 -1.02 -6.73 -3.83
C GLY A 18 -2.19 -6.58 -2.89
N LEU A 19 -2.20 -5.44 -2.22
CA LEU A 19 -3.21 -5.03 -1.25
C LEU A 19 -3.88 -3.77 -1.74
N SER A 20 -5.18 -3.63 -1.48
CA SER A 20 -5.93 -2.42 -1.77
C SER A 20 -6.78 -2.06 -0.57
N TYR A 21 -6.60 -0.83 -0.08
CA TYR A 21 -7.36 -0.31 1.05
C TYR A 21 -8.87 -0.29 0.78
N ASP A 22 -9.26 -0.02 -0.46
CA ASP A 22 -10.65 -0.01 -0.90
C ASP A 22 -11.23 -1.41 -1.02
N ARG A 23 -10.49 -2.37 -1.60
CA ARG A 23 -10.94 -3.77 -1.68
C ARG A 23 -11.07 -4.41 -0.29
N LEU A 24 -10.29 -3.94 0.68
CA LEU A 24 -10.34 -4.39 2.07
C LEU A 24 -11.43 -3.69 2.89
N ARG A 25 -12.24 -2.79 2.31
CA ARG A 25 -13.28 -2.04 3.06
C ARG A 25 -14.21 -2.96 3.87
N PRO A 26 -14.81 -4.04 3.35
CA PRO A 26 -15.68 -4.90 4.15
C PRO A 26 -14.94 -5.51 5.36
N TYR A 27 -13.70 -5.94 5.16
CA TYR A 27 -12.87 -6.49 6.22
C TYR A 27 -12.56 -5.44 7.31
N ARG A 28 -12.22 -4.21 6.90
CA ARG A 28 -11.98 -3.09 7.82
C ARG A 28 -13.24 -2.73 8.61
N ASP A 29 -14.40 -2.75 7.97
CA ASP A 29 -15.68 -2.45 8.61
C ASP A 29 -16.01 -3.49 9.70
N ASP A 30 -15.76 -4.77 9.44
CA ASP A 30 -15.99 -5.85 10.39
C ASP A 30 -15.03 -5.80 11.58
N LEU A 31 -13.73 -5.55 11.32
CA LEU A 31 -12.74 -5.31 12.38
C LEU A 31 -13.14 -4.10 13.24
N THR A 32 -13.47 -2.97 12.60
CA THR A 32 -13.89 -1.75 13.30
C THR A 32 -15.10 -2.00 14.17
N ARG A 33 -16.10 -2.73 13.67
CA ARG A 33 -17.32 -3.07 14.41
C ARG A 33 -17.00 -3.96 15.62
N ALA A 34 -16.12 -4.95 15.46
CA ALA A 34 -15.71 -5.82 16.56
C ALA A 34 -14.96 -5.05 17.66
N LEU A 35 -14.01 -4.19 17.27
CA LEU A 35 -13.27 -3.32 18.19
C LEU A 35 -14.20 -2.35 18.92
N ASN A 36 -15.16 -1.74 18.22
CA ASN A 36 -16.15 -0.84 18.82
C ASN A 36 -17.03 -1.57 19.85
N ARG A 37 -17.50 -2.77 19.53
CA ARG A 37 -18.29 -3.58 20.48
C ARG A 37 -17.50 -3.86 21.75
N LYS A 38 -16.22 -4.19 21.64
CA LYS A 38 -15.37 -4.40 22.82
C LYS A 38 -15.25 -3.13 23.66
N ILE A 39 -15.08 -1.97 23.03
CA ILE A 39 -15.05 -0.66 23.73
C ILE A 39 -16.37 -0.40 24.45
N GLN A 40 -17.51 -0.63 23.79
CA GLN A 40 -18.84 -0.44 24.38
C GLN A 40 -19.12 -1.41 25.53
N SER A 41 -18.58 -2.64 25.47
CA SER A 41 -18.69 -3.63 26.54
C SER A 41 -17.75 -3.38 27.72
N GLY A 42 -16.84 -2.41 27.61
CA GLY A 42 -15.79 -2.15 28.59
C GLY A 42 -14.44 -2.77 28.22
N VAL A 43 -13.40 -1.96 28.44
CA VAL A 43 -12.00 -2.33 28.23
C VAL A 43 -11.28 -2.23 29.57
N GLU A 44 -10.74 -3.34 30.04
CA GLU A 44 -10.02 -3.43 31.30
C GLU A 44 -8.68 -2.69 31.26
N SER A 45 -7.94 -2.84 30.14
CA SER A 45 -6.66 -2.16 29.92
C SER A 45 -6.31 -2.10 28.42
N PRO A 46 -5.39 -1.20 28.01
CA PRO A 46 -4.88 -1.18 26.64
C PRO A 46 -4.27 -2.51 26.18
N GLN A 47 -3.59 -3.22 27.08
CA GLN A 47 -2.98 -4.53 26.80
C GLN A 47 -4.05 -5.60 26.58
N ALA A 48 -5.09 -5.63 27.41
CA ALA A 48 -6.22 -6.54 27.24
C ALA A 48 -6.97 -6.27 25.92
N PHE A 49 -7.12 -4.99 25.54
CA PHE A 49 -7.70 -4.62 24.26
C PHE A 49 -6.85 -5.05 23.07
N ALA A 50 -5.54 -4.87 23.13
CA ALA A 50 -4.62 -5.34 22.08
C ALA A 50 -4.63 -6.87 21.96
N ALA A 51 -4.69 -7.60 23.08
CA ALA A 51 -4.82 -9.06 23.08
C ALA A 51 -6.15 -9.51 22.45
N TYR A 52 -7.26 -8.84 22.78
CA TYR A 52 -8.56 -9.07 22.14
C TYR A 52 -8.51 -8.81 20.63
N ALA A 53 -7.95 -7.68 20.20
CA ALA A 53 -7.83 -7.36 18.79
C ALA A 53 -7.07 -8.46 18.02
N ARG A 54 -5.97 -8.96 18.60
CA ARG A 54 -5.18 -10.06 18.03
C ARG A 54 -5.90 -11.40 18.03
N SER A 55 -6.85 -11.66 18.93
CA SER A 55 -7.59 -12.94 18.98
C SER A 55 -8.79 -13.02 18.04
N LEU A 56 -9.26 -11.90 17.46
CA LEU A 56 -10.42 -11.86 16.55
C LEU A 56 -10.29 -12.83 15.36
N GLN A 57 -11.16 -13.81 15.18
CA GLN A 57 -11.11 -14.68 13.99
C GLN A 57 -11.98 -14.11 12.86
N ILE A 58 -11.55 -12.99 12.28
CA ILE A 58 -12.21 -12.33 11.13
C ILE A 58 -11.25 -12.44 9.95
N ALA A 59 -11.74 -12.97 8.83
CA ALA A 59 -10.98 -13.11 7.59
C ALA A 59 -11.44 -12.09 6.53
N PRO A 60 -10.54 -11.64 5.64
CA PRO A 60 -10.95 -10.88 4.45
C PRO A 60 -11.90 -11.70 3.57
N PRO A 61 -12.88 -11.06 2.90
CA PRO A 61 -13.76 -11.77 1.98
C PRO A 61 -12.98 -12.32 0.77
N ALA A 62 -13.52 -13.38 0.16
CA ALA A 62 -12.96 -13.96 -1.06
C ALA A 62 -12.76 -12.89 -2.14
N GLY A 63 -11.59 -12.89 -2.78
CA GLY A 63 -11.23 -11.89 -3.79
C GLY A 63 -10.86 -10.51 -3.22
N ALA A 64 -10.76 -10.31 -1.92
CA ALA A 64 -10.21 -9.06 -1.37
C ALA A 64 -8.71 -8.89 -1.67
N LEU A 65 -7.97 -10.02 -1.68
CA LEU A 65 -6.55 -10.09 -1.98
C LEU A 65 -6.34 -10.55 -3.43
N LEU A 66 -5.26 -10.09 -4.07
CA LEU A 66 -4.86 -10.61 -5.39
C LEU A 66 -4.48 -12.08 -5.34
N TYR A 67 -3.82 -12.48 -4.25
CA TYR A 67 -3.49 -13.87 -3.95
C TYR A 67 -3.83 -14.15 -2.49
N ALA A 68 -4.69 -15.15 -2.25
CA ALA A 68 -5.22 -15.45 -0.92
C ALA A 68 -4.38 -16.53 -0.20
N ALA A 69 -3.08 -16.28 -0.02
CA ALA A 69 -2.25 -17.12 0.83
C ALA A 69 -2.43 -16.78 2.32
N ASP A 70 -2.39 -17.79 3.19
CA ASP A 70 -2.52 -17.61 4.64
C ASP A 70 -1.54 -16.58 5.21
N ILE A 71 -0.30 -16.57 4.69
CA ILE A 71 0.72 -15.61 5.08
C ILE A 71 0.33 -14.17 4.73
N LEU A 72 -0.35 -13.95 3.60
CA LEU A 72 -0.82 -12.62 3.18
C LEU A 72 -2.03 -12.19 4.01
N THR A 73 -2.92 -13.12 4.33
CA THR A 73 -4.05 -12.86 5.25
C THR A 73 -3.54 -12.44 6.62
N ALA A 74 -2.56 -13.16 7.17
CA ALA A 74 -1.91 -12.83 8.44
C ALA A 74 -1.19 -11.47 8.37
N PHE A 75 -0.49 -11.20 7.25
CA PHE A 75 0.19 -9.92 7.02
C PHE A 75 -0.79 -8.74 7.02
N VAL A 76 -1.90 -8.83 6.28
CA VAL A 76 -2.91 -7.76 6.17
C VAL A 76 -3.56 -7.47 7.52
N ARG A 77 -3.87 -8.54 8.26
CA ARG A 77 -4.39 -8.42 9.62
C ARG A 77 -3.42 -7.67 10.53
N ASP A 78 -2.14 -8.06 10.52
CA ASP A 78 -1.13 -7.43 11.35
C ASP A 78 -0.94 -5.95 10.97
N VAL A 79 -0.89 -5.63 9.67
CA VAL A 79 -0.83 -4.25 9.17
C VAL A 79 -1.99 -3.42 9.73
N LEU A 80 -3.23 -3.88 9.60
CA LEU A 80 -4.44 -3.14 10.02
C LEU A 80 -4.57 -2.97 11.53
N LEU A 81 -4.11 -3.95 12.33
CA LEU A 81 -4.32 -3.95 13.78
C LEU A 81 -3.14 -3.35 14.57
N THR A 82 -1.93 -3.35 14.00
CA THR A 82 -0.73 -2.84 14.69
C THR A 82 -0.25 -1.50 14.15
N GLY A 83 -0.59 -1.16 12.91
CA GLY A 83 -0.22 0.12 12.32
C GLY A 83 -1.12 1.25 12.83
N ASN A 84 -0.52 2.29 13.38
CA ASN A 84 -1.24 3.47 13.84
C ASN A 84 -2.07 4.07 12.70
N GLY A 85 -3.38 4.23 12.89
CA GLY A 85 -4.27 4.84 11.89
C GLY A 85 -4.53 3.99 10.64
N THR A 86 -3.87 2.86 10.44
CA THR A 86 -3.98 2.04 9.21
C THR A 86 -5.37 1.43 9.00
N LEU A 87 -6.17 1.26 10.06
CA LEU A 87 -7.56 0.82 9.92
C LEU A 87 -8.46 1.93 9.32
N LEU A 88 -8.11 3.19 9.55
CA LEU A 88 -8.96 4.37 9.30
C LEU A 88 -8.45 5.29 8.18
N MET A 89 -7.16 5.26 7.87
CA MET A 89 -6.50 6.14 6.92
C MET A 89 -5.81 5.34 5.82
N ASN A 90 -6.19 5.61 4.56
CA ASN A 90 -5.68 4.91 3.38
C ASN A 90 -4.17 5.11 3.15
N ASN A 91 -3.70 6.35 3.22
CA ASN A 91 -2.31 6.67 2.91
C ASN A 91 -1.36 6.11 4.00
N THR A 92 -1.78 6.17 5.26
CA THR A 92 -1.06 5.50 6.37
C THR A 92 -1.04 3.98 6.22
N PHE A 93 -2.14 3.38 5.74
CA PHE A 93 -2.14 1.95 5.43
C PHE A 93 -1.11 1.60 4.34
N VAL A 94 -1.04 2.38 3.25
CA VAL A 94 -0.10 2.14 2.15
C VAL A 94 1.34 2.24 2.63
N GLU A 95 1.67 3.29 3.39
CA GLU A 95 3.00 3.49 3.96
C GLU A 95 3.40 2.36 4.91
N TRP A 96 2.56 2.06 5.91
CA TRP A 96 2.86 1.03 6.89
C TRP A 96 3.00 -0.34 6.23
N ALA A 97 2.10 -0.69 5.32
CA ALA A 97 2.17 -1.96 4.59
C ALA A 97 3.46 -2.06 3.77
N ALA A 98 3.89 -0.98 3.10
CA ALA A 98 5.14 -0.96 2.36
C ALA A 98 6.35 -1.19 3.27
N ILE A 99 6.43 -0.50 4.41
CA ILE A 99 7.51 -0.69 5.39
C ILE A 99 7.52 -2.13 5.93
N GLN A 100 6.35 -2.67 6.27
CA GLN A 100 6.23 -4.04 6.76
C GLN A 100 6.68 -5.05 5.71
N ALA A 101 6.32 -4.85 4.44
CA ALA A 101 6.75 -5.70 3.34
C ALA A 101 8.27 -5.62 3.11
N LEU A 102 8.84 -4.41 3.06
CA LEU A 102 10.28 -4.19 2.91
C LEU A 102 11.08 -4.87 4.02
N ARG A 103 10.60 -4.80 5.26
CA ARG A 103 11.27 -5.39 6.43
C ARG A 103 11.17 -6.90 6.49
N ARG A 104 10.01 -7.48 6.17
CA ARG A 104 9.72 -8.90 6.39
C ARG A 104 9.95 -9.78 5.17
N ALA A 105 9.59 -9.30 3.99
CA ALA A 105 9.61 -10.09 2.76
C ALA A 105 10.78 -9.75 1.82
N GLN A 106 11.47 -8.63 2.06
CA GLN A 106 12.55 -8.11 1.23
C GLN A 106 12.28 -8.18 -0.30
N PRO A 107 11.12 -7.68 -0.79
CA PRO A 107 10.75 -7.81 -2.19
C PRO A 107 11.72 -7.08 -3.12
N ARG A 108 11.95 -7.66 -4.31
CA ARG A 108 12.74 -7.02 -5.37
C ARG A 108 12.08 -5.77 -5.95
N ILE A 109 10.75 -5.72 -5.96
CA ILE A 109 9.95 -4.63 -6.49
C ILE A 109 8.81 -4.34 -5.51
N VAL A 110 8.63 -3.07 -5.17
CA VAL A 110 7.49 -2.57 -4.41
C VAL A 110 6.85 -1.44 -5.20
N VAL A 111 5.53 -1.51 -5.35
CA VAL A 111 4.74 -0.43 -5.95
C VAL A 111 3.77 0.07 -4.90
N THR A 112 3.86 1.35 -4.57
CA THR A 112 2.91 2.03 -3.68
C THR A 112 2.06 2.99 -4.50
N ARG A 113 0.75 2.99 -4.23
CA ARG A 113 -0.18 3.96 -4.80
C ARG A 113 -0.95 4.60 -3.66
N TYR A 114 -0.70 5.88 -3.46
CA TYR A 114 -1.45 6.71 -2.53
C TYR A 114 -2.74 7.19 -3.20
N GLY A 115 -3.78 7.40 -2.40
CA GLY A 115 -5.07 7.87 -2.87
C GLY A 115 -5.43 9.23 -2.28
N VAL A 116 -6.56 9.76 -2.70
CA VAL A 116 -7.16 10.93 -2.08
C VAL A 116 -7.86 10.48 -0.80
N ARG A 117 -7.42 11.00 0.35
CA ARG A 117 -8.11 10.79 1.62
C ARG A 117 -9.33 11.70 1.74
N ASP A 118 -10.21 11.32 2.64
CA ASP A 118 -11.33 12.14 3.04
C ASP A 118 -10.89 13.22 4.04
N LYS A 119 -11.56 14.37 4.06
CA LYS A 119 -11.37 15.38 5.11
C LYS A 119 -11.66 14.73 6.46
N LEU A 120 -10.66 14.80 7.36
CA LEU A 120 -10.82 14.33 8.73
C LEU A 120 -11.99 15.05 9.39
N LYS A 121 -12.94 14.27 9.90
CA LYS A 121 -14.00 14.82 10.75
C LYS A 121 -13.35 15.36 12.03
N PRO A 122 -13.79 16.50 12.58
CA PRO A 122 -13.29 17.00 13.86
C PRO A 122 -13.35 15.90 14.91
N PHE A 123 -12.30 15.74 15.72
CA PHE A 123 -12.18 14.69 16.75
C PHE A 123 -13.36 14.67 17.73
N SER A 124 -14.04 15.81 17.95
CA SER A 124 -15.27 15.89 18.75
C SER A 124 -16.44 15.05 18.20
N SER A 125 -16.40 14.67 16.93
CA SER A 125 -17.39 13.81 16.27
C SER A 125 -16.91 12.37 16.03
N MET A 126 -15.68 12.04 16.45
CA MET A 126 -15.01 10.80 16.13
C MET A 126 -14.79 9.96 17.40
N VAL A 127 -15.79 9.17 17.79
CA VAL A 127 -15.48 7.97 18.57
C VAL A 127 -14.79 7.05 17.57
N LEU A 128 -13.49 6.79 17.74
CA LEU A 128 -12.58 6.19 16.73
C LEU A 128 -13.05 4.87 16.10
N PHE A 129 -14.06 4.23 16.67
CA PHE A 129 -14.65 2.99 16.17
C PHE A 129 -16.19 3.06 16.06
N SER A 130 -16.83 4.19 16.38
CA SER A 130 -18.28 4.29 16.19
C SER A 130 -18.61 4.39 14.71
N GLN A 131 -19.66 3.69 14.31
CA GLN A 131 -20.27 3.92 13.01
C GLN A 131 -21.30 5.05 13.20
N PRO A 132 -21.18 6.19 12.49
CA PRO A 132 -22.21 7.22 12.51
C PRO A 132 -23.54 6.61 12.08
N ARG A 133 -24.64 6.96 12.76
CA ARG A 133 -25.98 6.58 12.30
C ARG A 133 -26.18 7.11 10.89
N ALA A 134 -27.01 6.44 10.09
CA ALA A 134 -27.24 6.83 8.69
C ALA A 134 -27.65 8.32 8.55
N ALA A 135 -28.38 8.85 9.54
CA ALA A 135 -28.80 10.25 9.63
C ALA A 135 -27.68 11.24 9.96
N ASP A 136 -26.59 10.79 10.60
CA ASP A 136 -25.46 11.62 11.06
C ASP A 136 -24.27 11.58 10.08
N ARG A 137 -24.47 10.97 8.90
CA ARG A 137 -23.44 10.87 7.87
C ARG A 137 -23.26 12.20 7.16
N VAL A 138 -22.40 13.06 7.72
CA VAL A 138 -21.87 14.22 7.01
C VAL A 138 -21.23 13.74 5.69
N PRO A 139 -21.52 14.40 4.55
CA PRO A 139 -20.91 14.08 3.27
C PRO A 139 -19.40 14.03 3.41
N VAL A 140 -18.84 12.94 2.91
CA VAL A 140 -17.40 12.73 2.86
C VAL A 140 -16.84 13.62 1.77
N ALA A 141 -16.18 14.71 2.16
CA ALA A 141 -15.53 15.60 1.21
C ALA A 141 -14.09 15.12 0.96
N PRO A 142 -13.65 14.96 -0.30
CA PRO A 142 -12.27 14.63 -0.60
C PRO A 142 -11.33 15.76 -0.14
N ASP A 143 -10.12 15.40 0.26
CA ASP A 143 -9.05 16.33 0.66
C ASP A 143 -7.81 16.17 -0.24
N PRO A 144 -7.83 16.63 -1.51
CA PRO A 144 -6.69 16.48 -2.40
C PRO A 144 -5.42 17.18 -1.87
N ALA A 145 -5.56 18.37 -1.28
CA ALA A 145 -4.45 19.14 -0.75
C ALA A 145 -3.78 18.43 0.43
N GLY A 146 -4.54 17.96 1.42
CA GLY A 146 -3.98 17.19 2.52
C GLY A 146 -3.42 15.83 2.06
N SER A 147 -4.04 15.21 1.04
CA SER A 147 -3.52 13.96 0.46
C SER A 147 -2.17 14.17 -0.19
N PHE A 148 -1.95 15.30 -0.88
CA PHE A 148 -0.67 15.61 -1.50
C PHE A 148 0.44 15.74 -0.45
N VAL A 149 0.17 16.42 0.66
CA VAL A 149 1.10 16.51 1.81
C VAL A 149 1.40 15.11 2.38
N ASP A 150 0.37 14.26 2.52
CA ASP A 150 0.57 12.87 2.95
C ASP A 150 1.48 12.11 1.99
N VAL A 151 1.28 12.23 0.67
CA VAL A 151 2.10 11.50 -0.32
C VAL A 151 3.57 11.88 -0.20
N GLU A 152 3.88 13.17 -0.14
CA GLU A 152 5.26 13.66 0.01
C GLU A 152 5.90 13.08 1.28
N GLN A 153 5.27 13.27 2.43
CA GLN A 153 5.82 12.85 3.71
C GLN A 153 5.93 11.33 3.85
N LEU A 154 4.89 10.59 3.47
CA LEU A 154 4.82 9.14 3.66
C LEU A 154 5.69 8.39 2.65
N SER A 155 5.80 8.87 1.41
CA SER A 155 6.73 8.29 0.43
C SER A 155 8.19 8.50 0.87
N TYR A 156 8.50 9.66 1.46
CA TYR A 156 9.80 9.92 2.07
C TYR A 156 10.11 8.96 3.23
N TYR A 157 9.12 8.66 4.09
CA TYR A 157 9.29 7.66 5.15
C TYR A 157 9.54 6.25 4.62
N VAL A 158 8.87 5.83 3.54
CA VAL A 158 9.14 4.54 2.90
C VAL A 158 10.57 4.50 2.38
N TRP A 159 11.03 5.54 1.69
CA TRP A 159 12.40 5.66 1.20
C TRP A 159 13.42 5.57 2.34
N LEU A 160 13.27 6.37 3.40
CA LEU A 160 14.15 6.32 4.57
C LEU A 160 14.20 4.93 5.23
N ASN A 161 13.09 4.21 5.27
CA ASN A 161 13.07 2.87 5.85
C ASN A 161 13.69 1.82 4.93
N ALA A 162 13.58 1.97 3.61
CA ALA A 162 14.33 1.15 2.67
C ALA A 162 15.84 1.35 2.85
N GLU A 163 16.29 2.60 2.95
CA GLU A 163 17.71 2.95 3.13
C GLU A 163 18.30 2.49 4.48
N LYS A 164 17.49 2.13 5.48
CA LYS A 164 17.99 1.49 6.71
C LYS A 164 18.47 0.05 6.47
N ASN A 165 17.98 -0.62 5.43
CA ASN A 165 18.30 -2.02 5.15
C ASN A 165 19.46 -2.11 4.13
N PRO A 166 20.59 -2.79 4.45
CA PRO A 166 21.70 -3.02 3.52
C PRO A 166 21.32 -3.76 2.22
N ALA A 167 20.18 -4.46 2.20
CA ALA A 167 19.64 -5.08 0.99
C ALA A 167 19.25 -4.05 -0.08
N TYR A 168 18.80 -2.86 0.34
CA TYR A 168 18.30 -1.81 -0.56
C TYR A 168 19.21 -0.60 -0.67
N ARG A 169 19.86 -0.23 0.44
CA ARG A 169 20.76 0.92 0.52
C ARG A 169 21.76 0.89 -0.64
N THR A 170 21.86 2.02 -1.35
CA THR A 170 22.71 2.25 -2.54
C THR A 170 22.53 1.29 -3.72
N LYS A 171 21.53 0.39 -3.68
CA LYS A 171 21.25 -0.64 -4.69
C LYS A 171 19.86 -0.54 -5.32
N THR A 172 19.04 0.39 -4.84
CA THR A 172 17.63 0.50 -5.23
C THR A 172 17.40 1.74 -6.07
N LEU A 173 16.68 1.57 -7.16
CA LEU A 173 16.11 2.65 -7.94
C LEU A 173 14.77 3.05 -7.31
N TYR A 174 14.61 4.32 -6.98
CA TYR A 174 13.34 4.87 -6.53
C TYR A 174 12.73 5.76 -7.63
N LEU A 175 11.49 5.49 -8.00
CA LEU A 175 10.72 6.30 -8.95
C LEU A 175 9.52 6.91 -8.23
N PHE A 176 9.40 8.23 -8.32
CA PHE A 176 8.28 8.99 -7.77
C PHE A 176 7.52 9.66 -8.91
N LEU A 177 6.22 9.38 -8.96
CA LEU A 177 5.29 9.95 -9.93
C LEU A 177 4.13 10.58 -9.16
N ALA A 178 3.71 11.76 -9.60
CA ALA A 178 2.56 12.46 -9.08
C ALA A 178 1.58 12.77 -10.21
N GLU A 179 0.28 12.56 -9.96
CA GLU A 179 -0.75 12.92 -10.92
C GLU A 179 -0.80 14.44 -11.08
N GLY A 180 -0.85 14.92 -12.33
CA GLY A 180 -0.85 16.36 -12.64
C GLY A 180 0.54 17.01 -12.62
N VAL A 181 1.60 16.22 -12.46
CA VAL A 181 3.00 16.69 -12.58
C VAL A 181 3.61 16.10 -13.86
N ASP A 182 4.15 16.97 -14.71
CA ASP A 182 4.77 16.57 -16.00
C ASP A 182 6.21 16.04 -15.84
N GLU A 183 6.61 15.76 -14.61
CA GLU A 183 7.94 15.32 -14.22
C GLU A 183 7.88 14.06 -13.37
N MET A 184 8.89 13.21 -13.53
CA MET A 184 9.14 12.04 -12.70
C MET A 184 10.49 12.21 -12.02
N LEU A 185 10.54 11.98 -10.71
CA LEU A 185 11.80 11.95 -9.97
C LEU A 185 12.33 10.51 -9.93
N ALA A 186 13.54 10.31 -10.43
CA ALA A 186 14.27 9.05 -10.32
C ALA A 186 15.50 9.24 -9.42
N VAL A 187 15.55 8.52 -8.31
CA VAL A 187 16.74 8.44 -7.45
C VAL A 187 17.45 7.14 -7.79
N GLN A 188 18.56 7.26 -8.50
CA GLN A 188 19.36 6.11 -8.94
C GLN A 188 20.24 5.56 -7.81
N PRO A 189 20.55 4.26 -7.81
CA PRO A 189 21.62 3.73 -6.99
C PRO A 189 22.95 4.40 -7.35
N GLU A 190 23.82 4.60 -6.36
CA GLU A 190 25.10 5.32 -6.51
C GLU A 190 25.98 4.73 -7.63
N ALA A 191 25.95 3.41 -7.80
CA ALA A 191 26.67 2.70 -8.86
C ALA A 191 26.14 3.02 -10.28
N SER A 192 24.86 3.40 -10.43
CA SER A 192 24.22 3.73 -11.71
C SER A 192 24.37 5.21 -12.07
N ALA A 193 24.47 6.10 -11.07
CA ALA A 193 24.60 7.54 -11.29
C ALA A 193 25.89 7.91 -12.07
N ALA A 194 26.91 7.06 -12.00
CA ALA A 194 28.16 7.22 -12.76
C ALA A 194 27.98 7.07 -14.29
N ALA A 195 26.89 6.47 -14.77
CA ALA A 195 26.68 6.17 -16.19
C ALA A 195 26.13 7.35 -17.02
N GLY A 196 25.75 8.47 -16.39
CA GLY A 196 25.56 9.78 -17.05
C GLY A 196 24.48 9.91 -18.14
N ALA A 197 23.73 8.86 -18.47
CA ALA A 197 22.71 8.92 -19.51
C ALA A 197 21.45 9.62 -18.99
N LYS A 198 21.15 10.81 -19.53
CA LYS A 198 19.84 11.44 -19.30
C LYS A 198 18.75 10.62 -20.00
N PRO A 199 17.71 10.19 -19.29
CA PRO A 199 16.60 9.48 -19.93
C PRO A 199 15.91 10.39 -20.94
N SER A 200 15.52 9.83 -22.08
CA SER A 200 14.63 10.51 -23.03
C SER A 200 13.29 10.84 -22.37
N PRO A 201 12.57 11.88 -22.82
CA PRO A 201 11.21 12.14 -22.36
C PRO A 201 10.35 10.87 -22.43
N ALA A 202 9.68 10.55 -21.33
CA ALA A 202 8.86 9.35 -21.19
C ALA A 202 7.42 9.74 -20.87
N ARG A 203 6.46 8.93 -21.32
CA ARG A 203 5.04 9.08 -21.00
C ARG A 203 4.64 8.16 -19.85
N LEU A 204 3.50 8.41 -19.21
CA LEU A 204 2.93 7.50 -18.22
C LEU A 204 2.70 6.09 -18.77
N SER A 205 2.39 5.96 -20.07
CA SER A 205 2.28 4.67 -20.74
C SER A 205 3.60 3.89 -20.77
N ASP A 206 4.73 4.60 -20.86
CA ASP A 206 6.08 4.02 -20.88
C ASP A 206 6.49 3.55 -19.49
N VAL A 207 6.15 4.34 -18.45
CA VAL A 207 6.30 3.94 -17.05
C VAL A 207 5.47 2.69 -16.74
N HIS A 208 4.21 2.68 -17.15
CA HIS A 208 3.33 1.51 -16.99
C HIS A 208 3.90 0.26 -17.69
N ALA A 209 4.40 0.41 -18.92
CA ALA A 209 5.04 -0.68 -19.66
C ALA A 209 6.30 -1.20 -18.93
N THR A 210 7.12 -0.30 -18.40
CA THR A 210 8.32 -0.62 -17.62
C THR A 210 7.97 -1.41 -16.36
N MET A 211 6.98 -0.95 -15.60
CA MET A 211 6.53 -1.63 -14.37
C MET A 211 6.00 -3.03 -14.66
N ALA A 212 5.24 -3.20 -15.74
CA ALA A 212 4.72 -4.52 -16.11
C ALA A 212 5.82 -5.49 -16.52
N GLU A 213 6.85 -5.01 -17.21
CA GLU A 213 8.03 -5.81 -17.52
C GLU A 213 8.74 -6.26 -16.24
N TRP A 214 9.00 -5.35 -15.30
CA TRP A 214 9.60 -5.67 -14.01
C TRP A 214 8.79 -6.70 -13.21
N LEU A 215 7.47 -6.57 -13.22
CA LEU A 215 6.56 -7.49 -12.52
C LEU A 215 6.32 -8.80 -13.28
N GLY A 216 6.83 -8.94 -14.51
CA GLY A 216 6.60 -10.12 -15.35
C GLY A 216 5.14 -10.30 -15.77
N VAL A 217 4.36 -9.22 -15.85
CA VAL A 217 2.93 -9.27 -16.19
C VAL A 217 2.67 -8.82 -17.63
N SER A 218 1.73 -9.49 -18.29
CA SER A 218 1.29 -9.11 -19.64
C SER A 218 0.23 -8.01 -19.56
N ILE A 219 0.45 -6.91 -20.28
CA ILE A 219 -0.55 -5.84 -20.44
C ILE A 219 -1.29 -6.03 -21.77
N PRO A 220 -2.63 -6.18 -21.78
CA PRO A 220 -3.40 -6.14 -23.01
C PRO A 220 -3.33 -4.76 -23.64
N ASN A 221 -3.10 -4.68 -24.96
CA ASN A 221 -2.98 -3.43 -25.72
C ASN A 221 -1.86 -2.50 -25.22
N ARG A 222 -0.59 -2.97 -25.25
CA ARG A 222 0.59 -2.15 -24.91
C ARG A 222 0.60 -0.84 -25.72
N SER A 223 0.40 0.29 -25.05
CA SER A 223 0.44 1.63 -25.64
C SER A 223 1.76 2.38 -25.42
N GLY A 224 2.64 1.86 -24.56
CA GLY A 224 3.95 2.45 -24.24
C GLY A 224 5.11 1.49 -24.43
N ARG A 225 6.33 2.03 -24.36
CA ARG A 225 7.59 1.29 -24.49
C ARG A 225 8.38 1.36 -23.17
N PRO A 226 8.98 0.25 -22.69
CA PRO A 226 9.82 0.27 -21.49
C PRO A 226 10.97 1.29 -21.59
N ILE A 227 11.26 1.98 -20.50
CA ILE A 227 12.24 3.07 -20.45
C ILE A 227 13.64 2.49 -20.17
N ALA A 228 14.38 2.15 -21.23
CA ALA A 228 15.68 1.49 -21.11
C ALA A 228 16.72 2.28 -20.30
N ALA A 229 16.74 3.61 -20.41
CA ALA A 229 17.73 4.47 -19.73
C ALA A 229 17.62 4.46 -18.19
N ILE A 230 16.51 3.98 -17.64
CA ILE A 230 16.28 3.84 -16.20
C ILE A 230 16.71 2.44 -15.71
N LEU A 231 16.92 1.49 -16.62
CA LEU A 231 17.22 0.08 -16.30
C LEU A 231 18.70 -0.17 -15.97
N GLY A 232 19.60 0.75 -16.34
CA GLY A 232 21.05 0.55 -16.23
C GLY A 232 21.61 -0.32 -17.34
#